data_AF-A0A0S4JQR9-F1
#
_entry.id   AF-A0A0S4JQR9-F1
#
_cell.length_a   1.000
_cell.length_b   1.000
_cell.length_c   1.000
_cell.angle_alpha   90.00
_cell.angle_beta   90.00
_cell.angle_gamma   90.00
#
_symmetry.space_group_name_H-M   'P 1'
#
loop_
_entity.id
_entity.type
_entity.pdbx_description
1 polymer ?
#
loop_
_entity_poly.entity_id
_entity_poly.type
_entity_poly.pdbx_seq_one_letter_code
_entity_poly.pdbx_strand_id
1 'polypeptide(L)'
;MDAKKNHEVVIVSKPARFASAFYMIRGSILAPFLAIIAASFIGFGIAAIVESKDIVSTVGHYNEQNNYQYMPANVAINKNMKLRSFTADGVVQQQGSKARINFTLDRDLTPPVYLYYNLNHFYQSIQYFHDGRNSEQLSGLKPASFLYRCDPFKTPGFQDGSGGRTVTVNGGQTIPYNGFMYYPCGTAAWSMFNDTFTLYRVTDAAYTMPVLSTSPLNSTSVQLICNGTDFDAVGNSLGGSSSVNHCQKTGISRHADVTERFKPVKYSPTYWSSNYPYNASDDYLKNGWYANEAGHRVPDTADLDFQVWMASAPTPNFRKLYRIITTPLPAGTYILEVDEFFDSYSFRGRKGFTLRTAHPWLNEPNKALGVAYIIVGGFALIAAVLVAFKSVYSKRKFSREEAQVMSRQGSAVAVESQEQKTAAAAKKRWYTFDIHGENMDRYVELRRQREDIRKWALAHPDRGEEDVEEEDEEFYDDDEGAAESAAEAMLQPDVNAADVGAADVAHSSEGQITPADPPRLSSGLPTPA
;
A
#
# COMPACT_ATOMS: atom_id res chain seq x y z
N MET A 1 59.88 -24.67 64.60
CA MET A 1 60.20 -23.46 63.81
C MET A 1 59.28 -23.46 62.62
N ASP A 2 58.66 -22.30 62.33
CA ASP A 2 57.93 -21.98 61.08
C ASP A 2 56.73 -22.88 60.66
N ALA A 3 55.78 -22.44 59.82
CA ALA A 3 55.63 -21.14 59.16
C ALA A 3 54.19 -20.58 59.22
N LYS A 4 54.12 -19.28 58.93
CA LYS A 4 52.98 -18.35 58.93
C LYS A 4 51.70 -18.79 58.19
N LYS A 5 50.57 -18.31 58.75
CA LYS A 5 49.38 -17.72 58.09
C LYS A 5 49.20 -17.89 56.58
N ASN A 6 47.95 -18.18 56.20
CA ASN A 6 47.19 -17.29 55.33
C ASN A 6 45.73 -17.18 55.84
N HIS A 7 45.16 -15.96 55.78
CA HIS A 7 43.72 -15.73 55.97
C HIS A 7 43.19 -15.16 54.66
N GLU A 8 42.42 -15.95 53.93
CA GLU A 8 41.77 -15.52 52.69
C GLU A 8 40.36 -15.00 53.02
N VAL A 9 40.19 -13.68 52.93
CA VAL A 9 38.90 -13.03 53.19
C VAL A 9 38.07 -13.07 51.91
N VAL A 10 37.25 -14.11 51.77
CA VAL A 10 36.33 -14.25 50.63
C VAL A 10 35.21 -13.20 50.75
N ILE A 11 35.41 -12.05 50.11
CA ILE A 11 34.38 -11.01 49.98
C ILE A 11 33.35 -11.50 48.95
N VAL A 12 32.31 -12.17 49.44
CA VAL A 12 31.15 -12.56 48.61
C VAL A 12 30.39 -11.30 48.21
N SER A 13 30.68 -10.78 47.03
CA SER A 13 29.93 -9.68 46.43
C SER A 13 28.49 -10.15 46.16
N LYS A 14 27.51 -9.46 46.73
CA LYS A 14 26.09 -9.77 46.51
C LYS A 14 25.78 -9.60 45.02
N PRO A 15 25.16 -10.59 44.34
CA PRO A 15 24.85 -10.47 42.92
C PRO A 15 23.92 -9.27 42.68
N ALA A 16 24.25 -8.48 41.66
CA ALA A 16 23.45 -7.31 41.29
C ALA A 16 22.05 -7.76 40.83
N ARG A 17 21.02 -7.39 41.60
CA ARG A 17 19.62 -7.65 41.24
C ARG A 17 19.22 -6.74 40.09
N PHE A 18 19.38 -7.21 38.85
CA PHE A 18 18.71 -6.61 37.70
C PHE A 18 17.20 -6.64 37.95
N ALA A 19 16.57 -5.47 37.96
CA ALA A 19 15.14 -5.31 38.19
C ALA A 19 14.35 -5.68 36.92
N SER A 20 14.15 -6.97 36.68
CA SER A 20 13.30 -7.47 35.61
C SER A 20 11.83 -7.13 35.88
N ALA A 21 11.33 -6.11 35.17
CA ALA A 21 9.94 -5.70 35.23
C ALA A 21 9.03 -6.73 34.54
N PHE A 22 8.65 -7.79 35.28
CA PHE A 22 7.62 -8.73 34.85
C PHE A 22 6.25 -8.04 34.79
N TYR A 23 5.91 -7.49 33.62
CA TYR A 23 4.62 -6.89 33.32
C TYR A 23 3.51 -7.95 33.27
N MET A 24 3.07 -8.41 34.43
CA MET A 24 1.92 -9.30 34.57
C MET A 24 0.64 -8.52 34.20
N ILE A 25 0.20 -8.63 32.94
CA ILE A 25 -0.92 -7.86 32.37
C ILE A 25 -2.25 -8.23 33.05
N ARG A 26 -2.58 -7.53 34.13
CA ARG A 26 -3.87 -7.67 34.83
C ARG A 26 -4.98 -7.08 33.96
N GLY A 27 -6.09 -7.80 33.81
CA GLY A 27 -7.24 -7.35 32.99
C GLY A 27 -7.81 -5.98 33.38
N SER A 28 -7.69 -5.59 34.65
CA SER A 28 -8.09 -4.25 35.14
C SER A 28 -7.17 -3.11 34.71
N ILE A 29 -6.00 -3.40 34.15
CA ILE A 29 -5.09 -2.42 33.52
C ILE A 29 -5.26 -2.48 31.99
N LEU A 30 -5.42 -3.69 31.43
CA LEU A 30 -5.61 -3.88 29.99
C LEU A 30 -6.92 -3.28 29.48
N ALA A 31 -8.04 -3.45 30.19
CA ALA A 31 -9.34 -2.92 29.76
C ALA A 31 -9.36 -1.38 29.57
N PRO A 32 -8.94 -0.54 30.54
CA PRO A 32 -8.90 0.92 30.32
C PRO A 32 -7.87 1.32 29.25
N PHE A 33 -6.74 0.60 29.12
CA PHE A 33 -5.76 0.86 28.05
C PHE A 33 -6.35 0.61 26.65
N LEU A 34 -7.04 -0.52 26.45
CA LEU A 34 -7.76 -0.81 25.20
C LEU A 34 -8.89 0.19 24.94
N ALA A 35 -9.60 0.65 25.98
CA ALA A 35 -10.64 1.68 25.84
C ALA A 35 -10.07 3.04 25.41
N ILE A 36 -8.88 3.43 25.91
CA ILE A 36 -8.18 4.64 25.46
C ILE A 36 -7.76 4.52 23.98
N ILE A 37 -7.18 3.38 23.58
CA ILE A 37 -6.85 3.11 22.17
C ILE A 37 -8.10 3.18 21.30
N ALA A 38 -9.20 2.55 21.72
CA ALA A 38 -10.47 2.58 21.00
C ALA A 38 -11.00 4.00 20.81
N ALA A 39 -11.03 4.80 21.89
CA ALA A 39 -11.47 6.19 21.84
C ALA A 39 -10.60 7.05 20.91
N SER A 40 -9.26 6.90 20.97
CA SER A 40 -8.34 7.60 20.07
C SER A 40 -8.56 7.20 18.61
N PHE A 41 -8.63 5.90 18.30
CA PHE A 41 -8.81 5.42 16.93
C PHE A 41 -10.17 5.81 16.34
N ILE A 42 -11.25 5.73 17.12
CA ILE A 42 -12.58 6.20 16.69
C ILE A 42 -12.57 7.71 16.47
N GLY A 43 -11.94 8.49 17.37
CA GLY A 43 -11.80 9.94 17.24
C GLY A 43 -11.06 10.36 15.97
N PHE A 44 -9.88 9.79 15.73
CA PHE A 44 -9.10 10.04 14.50
C PHE A 44 -9.85 9.57 13.24
N GLY A 45 -10.54 8.43 13.30
CA GLY A 45 -11.32 7.91 12.17
C GLY A 45 -12.52 8.78 11.80
N ILE A 46 -13.25 9.31 12.80
CA ILE A 46 -14.32 10.27 12.59
C ILE A 46 -13.76 11.58 12.02
N ALA A 47 -12.69 12.13 12.61
CA ALA A 47 -12.04 13.35 12.11
C ALA A 47 -11.63 13.20 10.64
N ALA A 48 -10.91 12.12 10.28
CA ALA A 48 -10.51 11.85 8.90
C ALA A 48 -11.70 11.76 7.91
N ILE A 49 -12.87 11.27 8.34
CA ILE A 49 -14.09 11.24 7.51
C ILE A 49 -14.75 12.62 7.38
N VAL A 50 -14.62 13.51 8.38
CA VAL A 50 -15.09 14.89 8.31
C VAL A 50 -14.19 15.71 7.38
N GLU A 51 -12.89 15.78 7.69
CA GLU A 51 -11.87 16.50 6.91
C GLU A 51 -11.86 16.05 5.42
N SER A 52 -12.11 14.76 5.15
CA SER A 52 -12.24 14.21 3.79
C SER A 52 -13.46 14.73 2.99
N LYS A 53 -14.39 15.48 3.60
CA LYS A 53 -15.54 16.12 2.90
C LYS A 53 -15.24 17.55 2.46
N ASP A 54 -14.30 18.22 3.10
CA ASP A 54 -14.00 19.63 2.86
C ASP A 54 -12.99 19.82 1.71
N ILE A 55 -12.36 18.71 1.27
CA ILE A 55 -11.61 18.63 0.01
C ILE A 55 -12.59 18.67 -1.17
N VAL A 56 -12.94 19.87 -1.62
CA VAL A 56 -13.73 20.08 -2.84
C VAL A 56 -12.86 19.73 -4.06
N SER A 57 -13.37 18.87 -4.93
CA SER A 57 -12.73 18.56 -6.22
C SER A 57 -13.73 18.31 -7.33
N THR A 58 -13.59 19.02 -8.45
CA THR A 58 -14.38 18.82 -9.67
C THR A 58 -13.54 18.03 -10.68
N VAL A 59 -14.10 16.94 -11.20
CA VAL A 59 -13.46 16.06 -12.19
C VAL A 59 -14.24 16.15 -13.50
N GLY A 60 -13.54 16.39 -14.61
CA GLY A 60 -14.11 16.37 -15.95
C GLY A 60 -13.36 15.43 -16.88
N HIS A 61 -14.08 14.84 -17.85
CA HIS A 61 -13.54 13.97 -18.90
C HIS A 61 -13.77 14.59 -20.28
N TYR A 62 -12.87 14.35 -21.24
CA TYR A 62 -12.94 14.97 -22.57
C TYR A 62 -12.87 13.99 -23.76
N ASN A 63 -12.63 12.70 -23.52
CA ASN A 63 -12.60 11.68 -24.59
C ASN A 63 -13.88 11.60 -25.45
N GLU A 64 -15.00 12.02 -24.89
CA GLU A 64 -16.32 12.04 -25.54
C GLU A 64 -16.48 13.16 -26.57
N GLN A 65 -15.68 14.23 -26.49
CA GLN A 65 -15.64 15.28 -27.53
C GLN A 65 -15.05 14.75 -28.85
N ASN A 66 -14.16 13.76 -28.73
CA ASN A 66 -13.54 13.05 -29.85
C ASN A 66 -14.35 11.84 -30.36
N ASN A 67 -15.56 11.59 -29.83
CA ASN A 67 -16.32 10.35 -30.05
C ASN A 67 -15.47 9.08 -29.84
N TYR A 68 -14.57 9.14 -28.86
CA TYR A 68 -13.57 8.12 -28.53
C TYR A 68 -12.56 7.77 -29.66
N GLN A 69 -12.17 8.73 -30.51
CA GLN A 69 -11.18 8.54 -31.59
C GLN A 69 -10.03 9.56 -31.48
N TYR A 70 -8.77 9.14 -31.59
CA TYR A 70 -7.62 10.07 -31.55
C TYR A 70 -7.59 11.03 -32.75
N MET A 71 -7.85 10.47 -33.92
CA MET A 71 -8.05 11.18 -35.18
C MET A 71 -9.35 10.65 -35.78
N PRO A 72 -10.48 11.37 -35.68
CA PRO A 72 -11.75 10.86 -36.19
C PRO A 72 -11.75 10.81 -37.72
N ALA A 73 -11.99 9.61 -38.27
CA ALA A 73 -11.88 9.30 -39.70
C ALA A 73 -12.89 10.06 -40.60
N ASN A 74 -13.88 10.73 -40.01
CA ASN A 74 -14.78 11.64 -40.69
C ASN A 74 -14.99 12.90 -39.85
N VAL A 75 -14.63 14.06 -40.42
CA VAL A 75 -14.71 15.37 -39.77
C VAL A 75 -16.16 15.75 -39.40
N ALA A 76 -17.17 15.18 -40.06
CA ALA A 76 -18.58 15.42 -39.75
C ALA A 76 -19.14 14.58 -38.58
N ILE A 77 -18.43 13.53 -38.14
CA ILE A 77 -18.74 12.77 -36.91
C ILE A 77 -18.11 13.44 -35.67
N ASN A 78 -17.14 14.31 -35.91
CA ASN A 78 -16.31 14.94 -34.90
C ASN A 78 -17.05 16.07 -34.16
N LYS A 79 -16.97 16.12 -32.81
CA LYS A 79 -17.46 17.26 -32.02
C LYS A 79 -16.36 18.25 -31.62
N ASN A 80 -15.10 17.98 -31.98
CA ASN A 80 -14.02 18.95 -31.88
C ASN A 80 -14.27 20.19 -32.75
N MET A 81 -13.65 21.30 -32.37
CA MET A 81 -13.61 22.52 -33.18
C MET A 81 -12.73 22.34 -34.43
N LYS A 82 -11.56 21.70 -34.29
CA LYS A 82 -10.53 21.65 -35.34
C LYS A 82 -9.57 20.48 -35.15
N LEU A 83 -9.16 19.83 -36.25
CA LEU A 83 -8.02 18.90 -36.25
C LEU A 83 -6.69 19.68 -36.24
N ARG A 84 -5.73 19.23 -35.45
CA ARG A 84 -4.39 19.82 -35.41
C ARG A 84 -3.49 19.15 -36.45
N SER A 85 -2.52 19.91 -36.97
CA SER A 85 -1.70 19.50 -38.11
C SER A 85 -0.33 20.16 -38.07
N PHE A 86 0.69 19.39 -38.41
CA PHE A 86 2.09 19.80 -38.50
C PHE A 86 2.61 19.55 -39.92
N THR A 87 3.71 20.17 -40.28
CA THR A 87 4.35 19.98 -41.59
C THR A 87 5.80 19.56 -41.39
N ALA A 88 6.20 18.47 -42.02
CA ALA A 88 7.58 17.97 -42.04
C ALA A 88 7.89 17.39 -43.42
N ASP A 89 9.10 17.63 -43.94
CA ASP A 89 9.52 17.21 -45.30
C ASP A 89 8.57 17.72 -46.41
N GLY A 90 7.90 18.85 -46.17
CA GLY A 90 6.85 19.40 -47.06
C GLY A 90 5.49 18.68 -47.00
N VAL A 91 5.34 17.60 -46.22
CA VAL A 91 4.10 16.84 -46.05
C VAL A 91 3.32 17.35 -44.83
N VAL A 92 2.03 17.65 -45.00
CA VAL A 92 1.13 18.01 -43.90
C VAL A 92 0.60 16.74 -43.25
N GLN A 93 0.99 16.50 -42.00
CA GLN A 93 0.51 15.40 -41.17
C GLN A 93 -0.55 15.94 -40.19
N GLN A 94 -1.66 15.23 -40.02
CA GLN A 94 -2.63 15.53 -38.96
C GLN A 94 -2.18 14.81 -37.68
N GLN A 95 -2.21 15.51 -36.55
CA GLN A 95 -1.92 14.92 -35.24
C GLN A 95 -2.74 15.66 -34.18
N GLY A 96 -3.65 14.94 -33.53
CA GLY A 96 -4.49 15.49 -32.47
C GLY A 96 -5.60 16.45 -32.95
N SER A 97 -6.26 17.08 -31.98
CA SER A 97 -7.49 17.86 -32.21
C SER A 97 -7.70 18.93 -31.13
N LYS A 98 -8.71 19.79 -31.30
CA LYS A 98 -9.06 20.86 -30.36
C LYS A 98 -10.50 20.76 -29.88
N ALA A 99 -10.68 20.66 -28.57
CA ALA A 99 -11.97 20.55 -27.90
C ALA A 99 -12.24 21.73 -26.95
N ARG A 100 -13.52 21.94 -26.61
CA ARG A 100 -13.95 22.76 -25.46
C ARG A 100 -14.90 21.96 -24.59
N ILE A 101 -14.69 21.99 -23.28
CA ILE A 101 -15.52 21.30 -22.28
C ILE A 101 -16.10 22.35 -21.35
N ASN A 102 -17.43 22.46 -21.35
CA ASN A 102 -18.16 23.27 -20.39
C ASN A 102 -18.39 22.45 -19.13
N PHE A 103 -18.16 23.04 -17.95
CA PHE A 103 -18.44 22.41 -16.67
C PHE A 103 -18.84 23.47 -15.62
N THR A 104 -19.47 23.04 -14.53
CA THR A 104 -19.82 23.90 -13.40
C THR A 104 -18.98 23.58 -12.17
N LEU A 105 -18.66 24.62 -11.39
CA LEU A 105 -18.22 24.48 -10.00
C LEU A 105 -19.43 24.68 -9.09
N ASP A 106 -19.79 23.66 -8.31
CA ASP A 106 -20.92 23.70 -7.39
C ASP A 106 -20.61 24.47 -6.09
N ARG A 107 -19.32 24.78 -5.87
CA ARG A 107 -18.78 25.47 -4.69
C ARG A 107 -17.52 26.25 -5.07
N ASP A 108 -17.26 27.31 -4.32
CA ASP A 108 -16.04 28.10 -4.42
C ASP A 108 -14.79 27.27 -4.08
N LEU A 109 -13.75 27.37 -4.90
CA LEU A 109 -12.42 26.82 -4.63
C LEU A 109 -11.49 27.94 -4.18
N THR A 110 -11.00 27.85 -2.95
CA THR A 110 -10.05 28.81 -2.37
C THR A 110 -8.62 28.59 -2.90
N PRO A 111 -7.83 29.66 -3.12
CA PRO A 111 -6.47 29.53 -3.63
C PRO A 111 -5.51 29.03 -2.54
N PRO A 112 -4.43 28.30 -2.90
CA PRO A 112 -4.10 27.84 -4.24
C PRO A 112 -5.02 26.71 -4.73
N VAL A 113 -5.50 26.83 -5.97
CA VAL A 113 -6.30 25.80 -6.65
C VAL A 113 -5.39 25.05 -7.63
N TYR A 114 -5.41 23.73 -7.58
CA TYR A 114 -4.50 22.87 -8.32
C TYR A 114 -5.24 22.22 -9.49
N LEU A 115 -4.77 22.46 -10.72
CA LEU A 115 -5.25 21.82 -11.94
C LEU A 115 -4.38 20.61 -12.25
N TYR A 116 -4.99 19.42 -12.28
CA TYR A 116 -4.36 18.16 -12.67
C TYR A 116 -4.84 17.71 -14.04
N TYR A 117 -4.00 16.99 -14.79
CA TYR A 117 -4.49 16.02 -15.76
C TYR A 117 -4.69 14.65 -15.08
N ASN A 118 -5.71 13.92 -15.54
CA ASN A 118 -6.03 12.58 -15.09
C ASN A 118 -5.75 11.60 -16.24
N LEU A 119 -5.13 10.47 -15.94
CA LEU A 119 -4.93 9.35 -16.87
C LEU A 119 -5.46 8.05 -16.24
N ASN A 120 -6.04 7.21 -17.07
CA ASN A 120 -6.62 5.92 -16.72
C ASN A 120 -6.11 4.85 -17.70
N HIS A 121 -5.88 3.64 -17.19
CA HIS A 121 -5.36 2.50 -17.95
C HIS A 121 -3.91 2.65 -18.47
N PHE A 122 -3.10 3.57 -17.92
CA PHE A 122 -1.72 3.81 -18.35
C PHE A 122 -0.70 3.39 -17.29
N TYR A 123 0.11 2.37 -17.55
CA TYR A 123 0.92 1.71 -16.53
C TYR A 123 2.33 2.30 -16.37
N GLN A 124 2.48 3.33 -15.52
CA GLN A 124 3.79 3.90 -15.18
C GLN A 124 4.66 3.02 -14.23
N SER A 125 4.13 1.89 -13.78
CA SER A 125 4.79 0.97 -12.83
C SER A 125 5.42 -0.27 -13.47
N ILE A 126 5.29 -0.47 -14.80
CA ILE A 126 5.99 -1.57 -15.49
C ILE A 126 7.50 -1.31 -15.57
N GLN A 127 8.30 -2.37 -15.47
CA GLN A 127 9.76 -2.28 -15.55
C GLN A 127 10.21 -1.53 -16.81
N TYR A 128 9.57 -1.77 -17.95
CA TYR A 128 9.95 -1.15 -19.23
C TYR A 128 9.81 0.38 -19.26
N PHE A 129 8.93 0.98 -18.45
CA PHE A 129 8.78 2.44 -18.29
C PHE A 129 9.67 2.99 -17.15
N HIS A 130 10.03 2.14 -16.18
CA HIS A 130 10.95 2.50 -15.10
C HIS A 130 12.42 2.49 -15.58
N ASP A 131 12.84 1.39 -16.21
CA ASP A 131 14.19 1.16 -16.69
C ASP A 131 14.44 1.86 -18.04
N GLY A 132 13.38 2.20 -18.79
CA GLY A 132 13.38 2.96 -20.06
C GLY A 132 13.74 4.44 -19.89
N ARG A 133 14.81 4.71 -19.15
CA ARG A 133 15.28 6.02 -18.68
C ARG A 133 16.79 5.98 -18.49
N ASN A 134 17.52 6.98 -18.97
CA ASN A 134 18.93 7.14 -18.62
C ASN A 134 19.12 8.29 -17.59
N SER A 135 19.43 7.93 -16.34
CA SER A 135 19.63 8.89 -15.25
C SER A 135 20.78 9.87 -15.46
N GLU A 136 21.78 9.52 -16.28
CA GLU A 136 22.92 10.39 -16.58
C GLU A 136 22.46 11.56 -17.48
N GLN A 137 21.67 11.29 -18.53
CA GLN A 137 21.04 12.33 -19.34
C GLN A 137 20.12 13.24 -18.51
N LEU A 138 19.28 12.67 -17.63
CA LEU A 138 18.38 13.46 -16.78
C LEU A 138 19.17 14.42 -15.87
N SER A 139 20.29 13.96 -15.31
CA SER A 139 21.21 14.77 -14.49
C SER A 139 22.20 15.62 -15.30
N GLY A 140 22.00 15.77 -16.61
CA GLY A 140 22.84 16.60 -17.48
C GLY A 140 24.28 16.08 -17.64
N LEU A 141 24.51 14.80 -17.39
CA LEU A 141 25.77 14.12 -17.70
C LEU A 141 25.75 13.57 -19.14
N LYS A 142 26.88 13.03 -19.59
CA LYS A 142 26.94 12.23 -20.81
C LYS A 142 26.60 10.78 -20.43
N PRO A 143 25.71 10.08 -21.15
CA PRO A 143 25.39 8.70 -20.85
C PRO A 143 26.57 7.76 -21.11
N ALA A 144 26.67 6.70 -20.31
CA ALA A 144 27.55 5.57 -20.57
C ALA A 144 27.09 4.74 -21.79
N SER A 145 27.99 3.94 -22.36
CA SER A 145 27.79 3.23 -23.64
C SER A 145 26.63 2.23 -23.68
N PHE A 146 26.09 1.80 -22.53
CA PHE A 146 25.12 0.71 -22.42
C PHE A 146 23.67 1.21 -22.33
N LEU A 147 23.19 1.85 -23.40
CA LEU A 147 21.84 2.42 -23.51
C LEU A 147 20.73 1.46 -23.97
N TYR A 148 20.95 0.15 -23.93
CA TYR A 148 19.96 -0.86 -24.39
C TYR A 148 18.58 -0.72 -23.71
N ARG A 149 18.53 -0.20 -22.48
CA ARG A 149 17.27 0.04 -21.75
C ARG A 149 16.40 1.13 -22.39
N CYS A 150 16.99 2.05 -23.15
CA CYS A 150 16.24 3.10 -23.87
C CYS A 150 15.60 2.61 -25.19
N ASP A 151 15.83 1.37 -25.63
CA ASP A 151 15.30 0.88 -26.91
C ASP A 151 13.76 0.71 -26.89
N PRO A 152 13.03 1.10 -27.97
CA PRO A 152 13.54 1.55 -29.27
C PRO A 152 13.96 3.04 -29.29
N PHE A 153 13.48 3.86 -28.37
CA PHE A 153 13.67 5.32 -28.32
C PHE A 153 15.07 5.75 -27.83
N LYS A 154 16.10 5.00 -28.22
CA LYS A 154 17.53 5.31 -28.04
C LYS A 154 18.05 6.18 -29.19
N THR A 155 17.73 5.81 -30.42
CA THR A 155 18.20 6.44 -31.66
C THR A 155 17.04 6.66 -32.64
N PRO A 156 17.01 7.77 -33.39
CA PRO A 156 16.08 7.97 -34.51
C PRO A 156 16.05 6.80 -35.49
N GLY A 157 14.85 6.51 -36.02
CA GLY A 157 14.64 5.50 -37.06
C GLY A 157 14.87 4.04 -36.65
N PHE A 158 14.91 3.74 -35.34
CA PHE A 158 15.04 2.36 -34.85
C PHE A 158 13.76 1.54 -35.08
N GLN A 159 12.58 2.12 -34.80
CA GLN A 159 11.31 1.41 -34.77
C GLN A 159 10.70 1.14 -36.15
N ASP A 160 11.00 2.00 -37.13
CA ASP A 160 10.49 1.94 -38.51
C ASP A 160 11.55 1.52 -39.54
N GLY A 161 12.79 1.26 -39.09
CA GLY A 161 13.92 0.93 -39.96
C GLY A 161 14.55 2.13 -40.70
N SER A 162 14.06 3.36 -40.49
CA SER A 162 14.57 4.57 -41.17
C SER A 162 15.93 5.04 -40.66
N GLY A 163 16.58 4.33 -39.74
CA GLY A 163 17.87 4.68 -39.12
C GLY A 163 19.04 4.97 -40.08
N GLY A 164 18.92 4.60 -41.36
CA GLY A 164 19.86 4.96 -42.43
C GLY A 164 19.62 6.33 -43.09
N ARG A 165 18.49 7.01 -42.84
CA ARG A 165 18.20 8.36 -43.34
C ARG A 165 19.26 9.34 -42.84
N THR A 166 19.77 10.20 -43.71
CA THR A 166 20.87 11.12 -43.38
C THR A 166 20.41 12.55 -43.18
N VAL A 167 21.04 13.24 -42.23
CA VAL A 167 20.86 14.66 -41.94
C VAL A 167 22.16 15.40 -42.19
N THR A 168 22.10 16.52 -42.89
CA THR A 168 23.25 17.44 -43.02
C THR A 168 23.21 18.46 -41.89
N VAL A 169 24.25 18.47 -41.07
CA VAL A 169 24.44 19.35 -39.91
C VAL A 169 25.56 20.36 -40.19
N ASN A 170 25.39 21.59 -39.70
CA ASN A 170 26.37 22.69 -39.78
C ASN A 170 26.93 22.95 -41.20
N GLY A 171 26.12 22.72 -42.23
CA GLY A 171 26.46 23.03 -43.62
C GLY A 171 27.39 22.02 -44.32
N GLY A 172 27.68 20.86 -43.72
CA GLY A 172 28.48 19.84 -44.42
C GLY A 172 28.70 18.51 -43.70
N GLN A 173 28.43 18.38 -42.40
CA GLN A 173 28.57 17.09 -41.71
C GLN A 173 27.32 16.24 -41.93
N THR A 174 27.43 15.17 -42.71
CA THR A 174 26.33 14.21 -42.91
C THR A 174 26.35 13.16 -41.80
N ILE A 175 25.24 13.01 -41.08
CA ILE A 175 25.08 12.05 -39.97
C ILE A 175 23.82 11.19 -40.24
N PRO A 176 23.88 9.85 -40.19
CA PRO A 176 22.69 9.01 -40.29
C PRO A 176 21.84 9.08 -39.01
N TYR A 177 20.54 8.84 -39.12
CA TYR A 177 19.57 8.81 -38.01
C TYR A 177 20.05 7.95 -36.83
N ASN A 178 20.61 6.77 -37.08
CA ASN A 178 21.18 5.89 -36.05
C ASN A 178 22.52 6.38 -35.44
N GLY A 179 23.13 7.42 -36.00
CA GLY A 179 24.28 8.14 -35.44
C GLY A 179 23.88 9.28 -34.49
N PHE A 180 22.59 9.60 -34.41
CA PHE A 180 22.02 10.45 -33.37
C PHE A 180 21.50 9.62 -32.20
N MET A 181 21.43 10.24 -31.03
CA MET A 181 20.85 9.67 -29.82
C MET A 181 19.78 10.63 -29.27
N TYR A 182 18.62 10.11 -28.89
CA TYR A 182 17.60 10.91 -28.22
C TYR A 182 18.06 11.40 -26.85
N TYR A 183 17.78 12.66 -26.52
CA TYR A 183 18.11 13.27 -25.24
C TYR A 183 16.90 14.06 -24.72
N PRO A 184 16.18 13.56 -23.70
CA PRO A 184 16.37 12.27 -23.03
C PRO A 184 15.86 11.09 -23.88
N CYS A 185 16.50 9.93 -23.75
CA CYS A 185 16.12 8.68 -24.41
C CYS A 185 15.10 7.87 -23.60
N GLY A 186 14.44 6.94 -24.29
CA GLY A 186 13.65 5.88 -23.69
C GLY A 186 12.15 6.13 -23.65
N THR A 187 11.44 5.06 -23.32
CA THR A 187 9.97 4.96 -23.36
C THR A 187 9.26 5.95 -22.44
N ALA A 188 9.86 6.29 -21.30
CA ALA A 188 9.28 7.26 -20.38
C ALA A 188 9.37 8.70 -20.89
N ALA A 189 10.39 9.02 -21.71
CA ALA A 189 10.49 10.30 -22.39
C ALA A 189 9.51 10.37 -23.57
N TRP A 190 9.51 9.34 -24.41
CA TRP A 190 8.64 9.27 -25.59
C TRP A 190 7.15 9.26 -25.22
N SER A 191 6.73 8.56 -24.16
CA SER A 191 5.32 8.53 -23.77
C SER A 191 4.85 9.72 -22.92
N MET A 192 5.52 10.88 -22.97
CA MET A 192 5.14 12.04 -22.17
C MET A 192 3.73 12.56 -22.52
N PHE A 193 2.93 12.83 -21.49
CA PHE A 193 1.65 13.50 -21.65
C PHE A 193 1.79 14.91 -22.22
N ASN A 194 1.16 15.16 -23.37
CA ASN A 194 1.35 16.34 -24.20
C ASN A 194 0.05 17.11 -24.56
N ASP A 195 -1.12 16.74 -24.00
CA ASP A 195 -2.32 17.60 -24.11
C ASP A 195 -2.07 18.93 -23.38
N THR A 196 -2.66 20.03 -23.87
CA THR A 196 -2.54 21.34 -23.24
C THR A 196 -3.90 21.92 -22.87
N PHE A 197 -3.96 22.67 -21.76
CA PHE A 197 -5.22 23.21 -21.20
C PHE A 197 -5.19 24.73 -21.06
N THR A 198 -6.28 25.39 -21.48
CA THR A 198 -6.55 26.81 -21.24
C THR A 198 -7.93 26.94 -20.59
N LEU A 199 -7.97 27.39 -19.33
CA LEU A 199 -9.16 27.50 -18.51
C LEU A 199 -9.73 28.93 -18.55
N TYR A 200 -11.03 29.03 -18.80
CA TYR A 200 -11.81 30.27 -18.76
C TYR A 200 -12.98 30.16 -17.78
N ARG A 201 -13.37 31.28 -17.18
CA ARG A 201 -14.63 31.46 -16.45
C ARG A 201 -15.64 32.17 -17.36
N VAL A 202 -16.90 31.74 -17.36
CA VAL A 202 -17.97 32.48 -18.03
C VAL A 202 -18.39 33.67 -17.15
N THR A 203 -18.38 34.88 -17.73
CA THR A 203 -18.78 36.12 -17.03
C THR A 203 -20.21 36.55 -17.35
N ASP A 204 -20.74 36.13 -18.49
CA ASP A 204 -22.08 36.43 -18.97
C ASP A 204 -22.97 35.18 -18.90
N ALA A 205 -24.00 35.22 -18.05
CA ALA A 205 -24.93 34.10 -17.86
C ALA A 205 -25.83 33.82 -19.09
N ALA A 206 -25.94 34.75 -20.04
CA ALA A 206 -26.65 34.53 -21.30
C ALA A 206 -25.77 33.85 -22.37
N TYR A 207 -24.47 33.64 -22.12
CA TYR A 207 -23.51 33.12 -23.09
C TYR A 207 -23.69 31.61 -23.34
N THR A 208 -24.57 31.25 -24.27
CA THR A 208 -24.72 29.89 -24.76
C THR A 208 -23.58 29.52 -25.71
N MET A 209 -22.65 28.69 -25.23
CA MET A 209 -21.50 28.22 -25.99
C MET A 209 -21.90 27.37 -27.21
N PRO A 210 -21.54 27.78 -28.45
CA PRO A 210 -21.71 26.93 -29.63
C PRO A 210 -20.65 25.83 -29.63
N VAL A 211 -21.07 24.60 -29.30
CA VAL A 211 -20.21 23.44 -28.98
C VAL A 211 -19.18 23.11 -30.09
N LEU A 212 -19.52 23.32 -31.37
CA LEU A 212 -18.66 23.05 -32.52
C LEU A 212 -18.02 24.30 -33.16
N SER A 213 -18.13 25.49 -32.55
CA SER A 213 -17.63 26.70 -33.23
C SER A 213 -16.12 26.82 -33.24
N THR A 214 -15.55 26.94 -34.44
CA THR A 214 -14.16 27.32 -34.71
C THR A 214 -13.81 28.76 -34.30
N SER A 215 -14.81 29.58 -33.97
CA SER A 215 -14.58 30.97 -33.54
C SER A 215 -13.77 31.04 -32.23
N PRO A 216 -12.98 32.11 -32.04
CA PRO A 216 -12.43 32.44 -30.71
C PRO A 216 -13.58 32.66 -29.71
N LEU A 217 -13.29 32.42 -28.42
CA LEU A 217 -14.23 32.80 -27.35
C LEU A 217 -14.42 34.32 -27.34
N ASN A 218 -15.64 34.77 -27.05
CA ASN A 218 -15.92 36.19 -26.95
C ASN A 218 -15.32 36.76 -25.64
N SER A 219 -14.33 37.62 -25.75
CA SER A 219 -13.57 38.16 -24.60
C SER A 219 -14.36 39.08 -23.67
N THR A 220 -15.60 39.47 -24.01
CA THR A 220 -16.52 40.13 -23.07
C THR A 220 -17.37 39.16 -22.25
N SER A 221 -17.63 37.95 -22.77
CA SER A 221 -18.46 36.92 -22.14
C SER A 221 -17.67 35.85 -21.37
N VAL A 222 -16.33 35.85 -21.49
CA VAL A 222 -15.43 34.97 -20.72
C VAL A 222 -14.21 35.71 -20.18
N GLN A 223 -13.72 35.29 -19.02
CA GLN A 223 -12.45 35.71 -18.41
C GLN A 223 -11.44 34.56 -18.50
N LEU A 224 -10.22 34.82 -18.96
CA LEU A 224 -9.11 33.86 -18.86
C LEU A 224 -8.71 33.66 -17.39
N ILE A 225 -8.54 32.40 -16.99
CA ILE A 225 -8.12 32.03 -15.63
C ILE A 225 -6.71 31.41 -15.65
N CYS A 226 -6.45 30.48 -16.56
CA CYS A 226 -5.14 29.86 -16.66
C CYS A 226 -4.84 29.49 -18.11
N ASN A 227 -3.74 29.98 -18.66
CA ASN A 227 -3.24 29.54 -19.95
C ASN A 227 -2.03 28.62 -19.75
N GLY A 228 -2.22 27.31 -19.91
CA GLY A 228 -1.20 26.30 -19.60
C GLY A 228 0.04 26.36 -20.50
N THR A 229 -0.08 26.92 -21.70
CA THR A 229 1.00 27.01 -22.71
C THR A 229 1.84 28.29 -22.62
N ASP A 230 1.42 29.26 -21.81
CA ASP A 230 2.10 30.56 -21.65
C ASP A 230 3.26 30.51 -20.65
N PHE A 231 4.02 29.41 -20.68
CA PHE A 231 5.18 29.20 -19.81
C PHE A 231 6.32 28.49 -20.56
N ASP A 232 7.56 28.87 -20.26
CA ASP A 232 8.74 28.13 -20.70
C ASP A 232 8.92 26.79 -19.95
N ALA A 233 10.06 26.14 -20.12
CA ALA A 233 10.37 24.88 -19.44
C ALA A 233 10.41 25.03 -17.89
N VAL A 234 10.98 26.12 -17.38
CA VAL A 234 11.23 26.34 -15.94
C VAL A 234 10.13 27.12 -15.23
N GLY A 235 9.17 27.67 -15.98
CA GLY A 235 7.95 28.31 -15.47
C GLY A 235 7.90 29.84 -15.58
N ASN A 236 8.78 30.48 -16.35
CA ASN A 236 8.64 31.91 -16.68
C ASN A 236 7.49 32.10 -17.70
N SER A 237 6.75 33.20 -17.62
CA SER A 237 5.70 33.50 -18.61
C SER A 237 6.28 33.87 -19.98
N LEU A 238 5.60 33.46 -21.05
CA LEU A 238 5.98 33.76 -22.43
C LEU A 238 5.31 35.03 -22.99
N GLY A 239 4.36 35.64 -22.26
CA GLY A 239 3.59 36.79 -22.72
C GLY A 239 2.57 36.46 -23.82
N GLY A 240 2.25 35.18 -24.02
CA GLY A 240 1.32 34.68 -25.05
C GLY A 240 -0.16 34.66 -24.64
N SER A 241 -0.48 35.02 -23.40
CA SER A 241 -1.86 35.11 -22.91
C SER A 241 -2.57 36.38 -23.40
N SER A 242 -3.84 36.26 -23.78
CA SER A 242 -4.68 37.38 -24.24
C SER A 242 -5.03 38.40 -23.15
N SER A 243 -4.77 38.07 -21.89
CA SER A 243 -4.99 38.89 -20.70
C SER A 243 -4.12 38.35 -19.56
N VAL A 244 -4.25 38.91 -18.35
CA VAL A 244 -3.55 38.39 -17.15
C VAL A 244 -3.80 36.89 -16.99
N ASN A 245 -2.71 36.12 -16.82
CA ASN A 245 -2.73 34.69 -16.58
C ASN A 245 -2.72 34.47 -15.06
N HIS A 246 -3.78 33.88 -14.49
CA HIS A 246 -3.96 33.73 -13.03
C HIS A 246 -3.48 32.36 -12.51
N CYS A 247 -2.49 31.76 -13.18
CA CYS A 247 -1.84 30.54 -12.74
C CYS A 247 -0.32 30.59 -12.94
N GLN A 248 0.38 29.58 -12.43
CA GLN A 248 1.82 29.41 -12.53
C GLN A 248 2.21 27.95 -12.81
N LYS A 249 3.31 27.76 -13.53
CA LYS A 249 4.00 26.48 -13.75
C LYS A 249 5.06 26.20 -12.68
N THR A 250 5.58 27.23 -12.00
CA THR A 250 6.52 27.08 -10.89
C THR A 250 5.87 26.33 -9.72
N GLY A 251 6.66 25.51 -9.02
CA GLY A 251 6.21 24.75 -7.84
C GLY A 251 5.40 23.47 -8.12
N ILE A 252 5.21 23.06 -9.38
CA ILE A 252 4.52 21.79 -9.69
C ILE A 252 5.40 20.55 -9.51
N SER A 253 6.71 20.70 -9.72
CA SER A 253 7.74 19.68 -9.51
C SER A 253 8.27 19.69 -8.07
N ARG A 254 8.87 18.59 -7.61
CA ARG A 254 9.45 18.49 -6.27
C ARG A 254 10.76 19.26 -6.20
N HIS A 255 11.04 19.91 -5.07
CA HIS A 255 12.25 20.71 -4.89
C HIS A 255 13.53 19.95 -5.27
N ALA A 256 13.74 18.73 -4.76
CA ALA A 256 14.92 17.92 -5.09
C ALA A 256 14.95 17.38 -6.55
N ASP A 257 13.80 17.26 -7.22
CA ASP A 257 13.79 16.95 -8.65
C ASP A 257 14.32 18.16 -9.44
N VAL A 258 13.90 19.39 -9.08
CA VAL A 258 14.36 20.65 -9.68
C VAL A 258 15.83 20.98 -9.34
N THR A 259 16.23 20.85 -8.08
CA THR A 259 17.56 21.32 -7.64
C THR A 259 18.67 20.32 -7.86
N GLU A 260 18.41 19.01 -7.74
CA GLU A 260 19.46 17.98 -7.82
C GLU A 260 19.35 17.08 -9.04
N ARG A 261 18.17 16.47 -9.26
CA ARG A 261 18.04 15.31 -10.13
C ARG A 261 18.00 15.63 -11.62
N PHE A 262 17.27 16.69 -11.98
CA PHE A 262 17.09 17.11 -13.37
C PHE A 262 17.95 18.33 -13.69
N LYS A 263 18.61 18.33 -14.85
CA LYS A 263 19.45 19.42 -15.33
C LYS A 263 19.18 19.71 -16.81
N PRO A 264 19.41 20.94 -17.30
CA PRO A 264 19.27 21.27 -18.71
C PRO A 264 20.15 20.42 -19.63
N VAL A 265 19.67 20.18 -20.84
CA VAL A 265 20.36 19.42 -21.89
C VAL A 265 21.73 20.03 -22.20
N LYS A 266 22.80 19.23 -22.10
CA LYS A 266 24.13 19.60 -22.61
C LYS A 266 24.24 19.21 -24.07
N TYR A 267 23.94 20.17 -24.96
CA TYR A 267 23.87 19.93 -26.41
C TYR A 267 25.16 19.36 -27.01
N SER A 268 24.97 18.52 -28.02
CA SER A 268 26.00 17.91 -28.87
C SER A 268 25.42 17.81 -30.29
N PRO A 269 26.21 17.91 -31.37
CA PRO A 269 25.71 17.71 -32.73
C PRO A 269 25.02 16.35 -32.93
N THR A 270 25.36 15.34 -32.13
CA THR A 270 24.76 13.99 -32.15
C THR A 270 23.56 13.80 -31.20
N TYR A 271 23.13 14.83 -30.46
CA TYR A 271 22.02 14.72 -29.52
C TYR A 271 20.72 15.27 -30.13
N TRP A 272 19.81 14.36 -30.46
CA TRP A 272 18.47 14.68 -30.93
C TRP A 272 17.61 15.06 -29.72
N SER A 273 17.23 16.33 -29.62
CA SER A 273 16.68 16.92 -28.40
C SER A 273 15.61 17.97 -28.68
N SER A 274 14.90 18.39 -27.63
CA SER A 274 13.73 19.28 -27.69
C SER A 274 13.97 20.66 -28.35
N ASN A 275 15.24 21.08 -28.45
CA ASN A 275 15.71 22.33 -29.01
C ASN A 275 17.12 22.10 -29.58
N TYR A 276 17.25 21.91 -30.90
CA TYR A 276 18.54 21.60 -31.52
C TYR A 276 19.24 22.89 -31.99
N PRO A 277 20.37 23.31 -31.37
CA PRO A 277 20.96 24.64 -31.60
C PRO A 277 21.86 24.73 -32.84
N TYR A 278 22.01 23.64 -33.59
CA TYR A 278 22.87 23.58 -34.79
C TYR A 278 22.00 23.64 -36.05
N ASN A 279 22.55 24.18 -37.15
CA ASN A 279 21.81 24.20 -38.42
C ASN A 279 21.66 22.76 -38.96
N ALA A 280 20.43 22.34 -39.28
CA ALA A 280 20.10 21.00 -39.75
C ALA A 280 19.19 21.04 -40.98
N SER A 281 19.37 20.07 -41.88
CA SER A 281 18.53 19.89 -43.08
C SER A 281 17.22 19.13 -42.86
N ASP A 282 16.94 18.70 -41.63
CA ASP A 282 15.84 17.78 -41.28
C ASP A 282 14.79 18.48 -40.40
N ASP A 283 13.52 18.45 -40.83
CA ASP A 283 12.44 19.16 -40.15
C ASP A 283 12.09 18.56 -38.77
N TYR A 284 12.22 17.25 -38.57
CA TYR A 284 11.92 16.65 -37.26
C TYR A 284 12.98 17.06 -36.23
N LEU A 285 14.27 16.96 -36.58
CA LEU A 285 15.37 17.39 -35.71
C LEU A 285 15.29 18.89 -35.40
N LYS A 286 15.03 19.71 -36.42
CA LYS A 286 14.94 21.18 -36.31
C LYS A 286 13.77 21.64 -35.42
N ASN A 287 12.62 20.96 -35.47
CA ASN A 287 11.47 21.26 -34.61
C ASN A 287 11.53 20.54 -33.24
N GLY A 288 12.55 19.72 -32.99
CA GLY A 288 12.69 18.93 -31.77
C GLY A 288 11.65 17.82 -31.62
N TRP A 289 11.14 17.27 -32.72
CA TRP A 289 10.16 16.17 -32.76
C TRP A 289 10.83 14.81 -32.80
N TYR A 290 10.16 13.76 -32.34
CA TYR A 290 10.54 12.38 -32.64
C TYR A 290 10.51 12.16 -34.17
N ALA A 291 11.42 11.30 -34.66
CA ALA A 291 11.62 11.14 -36.09
C ALA A 291 10.41 10.46 -36.73
N ASN A 292 9.92 11.01 -37.83
CA ASN A 292 8.70 10.58 -38.52
C ASN A 292 7.39 10.74 -37.69
N GLU A 293 7.43 11.47 -36.56
CA GLU A 293 6.28 11.76 -35.69
C GLU A 293 6.04 13.29 -35.60
N ALA A 294 5.56 13.93 -36.67
CA ALA A 294 5.46 15.38 -36.73
C ALA A 294 4.48 15.94 -35.67
N GLY A 295 4.97 16.86 -34.83
CA GLY A 295 4.27 17.41 -33.68
C GLY A 295 4.63 16.74 -32.35
N HIS A 296 5.12 15.50 -32.36
CA HIS A 296 5.50 14.79 -31.13
C HIS A 296 6.86 15.27 -30.63
N ARG A 297 6.88 16.32 -29.80
CA ARG A 297 8.11 16.92 -29.28
C ARG A 297 8.84 16.03 -28.27
N VAL A 298 10.14 15.85 -28.45
CA VAL A 298 11.06 15.30 -27.45
C VAL A 298 11.03 16.22 -26.22
N PRO A 299 10.89 15.71 -24.99
CA PRO A 299 10.82 16.56 -23.80
C PRO A 299 12.17 17.23 -23.47
N ASP A 300 12.12 18.39 -22.81
CA ASP A 300 13.31 19.00 -22.21
C ASP A 300 13.49 18.45 -20.79
N THR A 301 14.72 18.05 -20.43
CA THR A 301 15.05 17.56 -19.08
C THR A 301 14.87 18.65 -18.01
N ALA A 302 14.95 19.93 -18.37
CA ALA A 302 14.66 21.04 -17.47
C ALA A 302 13.16 21.33 -17.28
N ASP A 303 12.26 20.74 -18.08
CA ASP A 303 10.84 21.09 -18.05
C ASP A 303 10.13 20.56 -16.80
N LEU A 304 9.49 21.45 -16.02
CA LEU A 304 8.74 21.07 -14.83
C LEU A 304 7.57 20.11 -15.12
N ASP A 305 6.94 20.19 -16.29
CA ASP A 305 5.90 19.25 -16.74
C ASP A 305 6.49 17.85 -16.98
N PHE A 306 7.70 17.77 -17.55
CA PHE A 306 8.42 16.51 -17.76
C PHE A 306 8.92 15.90 -16.43
N GLN A 307 9.38 16.72 -15.50
CA GLN A 307 9.77 16.24 -14.16
C GLN A 307 8.57 15.62 -13.42
N VAL A 308 7.39 16.25 -13.49
CA VAL A 308 6.14 15.70 -12.96
C VAL A 308 5.73 14.42 -13.70
N TRP A 309 5.94 14.34 -15.02
CA TRP A 309 5.72 13.11 -15.79
C TRP A 309 6.62 11.96 -15.31
N MET A 310 7.90 12.23 -15.08
CA MET A 310 8.92 11.24 -14.70
C MET A 310 8.80 10.74 -13.25
N ALA A 311 8.04 11.42 -12.38
CA ALA A 311 7.62 10.87 -11.09
C ALA A 311 6.56 9.77 -11.29
N SER A 312 6.98 8.52 -11.52
CA SER A 312 6.09 7.39 -11.86
C SER A 312 4.92 7.20 -10.90
N ALA A 313 3.73 7.04 -11.44
CA ALA A 313 2.56 6.57 -10.69
C ALA A 313 2.65 5.06 -10.39
N PRO A 314 2.24 4.60 -9.18
CA PRO A 314 2.21 3.17 -8.87
C PRO A 314 1.02 2.45 -9.52
N THR A 315 -0.09 3.17 -9.73
CA THR A 315 -1.36 2.67 -10.26
C THR A 315 -1.57 3.06 -11.72
N PRO A 316 -2.29 2.26 -12.53
CA PRO A 316 -2.62 2.61 -13.93
C PRO A 316 -3.60 3.79 -14.06
N ASN A 317 -4.27 4.11 -12.96
CA ASN A 317 -5.17 5.25 -12.84
C ASN A 317 -4.51 6.25 -11.89
N PHE A 318 -4.21 7.44 -12.39
CA PHE A 318 -3.45 8.46 -11.66
C PHE A 318 -3.80 9.88 -12.12
N ARG A 319 -3.32 10.85 -11.35
CA ARG A 319 -3.37 12.27 -11.69
C ARG A 319 -2.01 12.93 -11.47
N LYS A 320 -1.67 13.91 -12.30
CA LYS A 320 -0.41 14.65 -12.26
C LYS A 320 -0.69 16.16 -12.33
N LEU A 321 0.06 16.92 -11.54
CA LEU A 321 -0.16 18.35 -11.37
C LEU A 321 0.29 19.09 -12.62
N TYR A 322 -0.61 19.86 -13.23
CA TYR A 322 -0.35 20.66 -14.41
C TYR A 322 -0.02 22.11 -14.05
N ARG A 323 -0.95 22.83 -13.41
CA ARG A 323 -0.73 24.26 -13.04
C ARG A 323 -1.33 24.56 -11.67
N ILE A 324 -0.77 25.57 -11.01
CA ILE A 324 -1.29 26.10 -9.74
C ILE A 324 -1.95 27.45 -10.06
N ILE A 325 -3.25 27.56 -9.81
CA ILE A 325 -4.06 28.78 -9.99
C ILE A 325 -4.00 29.56 -8.67
N THR A 326 -3.65 30.84 -8.77
CA THR A 326 -3.37 31.71 -7.61
C THR A 326 -4.57 32.54 -7.17
N THR A 327 -5.65 32.57 -7.96
CA THR A 327 -6.92 33.25 -7.65
C THR A 327 -8.02 32.28 -7.20
N PRO A 328 -8.99 32.73 -6.38
CA PRO A 328 -10.18 31.94 -6.08
C PRO A 328 -11.01 31.64 -7.33
N LEU A 329 -11.59 30.44 -7.40
CA LEU A 329 -12.56 30.06 -8.44
C LEU A 329 -13.96 29.94 -7.79
N PRO A 330 -14.78 31.00 -7.81
CA PRO A 330 -16.14 30.92 -7.25
C PRO A 330 -17.05 29.97 -8.03
N ALA A 331 -18.14 29.53 -7.41
CA ALA A 331 -19.15 28.71 -8.04
C ALA A 331 -19.71 29.35 -9.34
N GLY A 332 -20.05 28.51 -10.32
CA GLY A 332 -20.53 28.95 -11.64
C GLY A 332 -19.93 28.16 -12.81
N THR A 333 -20.13 28.67 -14.03
CA THR A 333 -19.76 27.98 -15.28
C THR A 333 -18.35 28.32 -15.75
N TYR A 334 -17.61 27.29 -16.14
CA TYR A 334 -16.25 27.34 -16.65
C TYR A 334 -16.14 26.60 -17.99
N ILE A 335 -15.15 27.00 -18.79
CA ILE A 335 -14.82 26.38 -20.08
C ILE A 335 -13.36 25.97 -20.03
N LEU A 336 -13.08 24.69 -20.20
CA LEU A 336 -11.74 24.19 -20.48
C LEU A 336 -11.58 24.04 -21.98
N GLU A 337 -10.72 24.86 -22.59
CA GLU A 337 -10.23 24.65 -23.94
C GLU A 337 -9.03 23.68 -23.88
N VAL A 338 -9.05 22.63 -24.70
CA VAL A 338 -8.06 21.55 -24.70
C VAL A 338 -7.53 21.36 -26.11
N ASP A 339 -6.21 21.41 -26.28
CA ASP A 339 -5.56 20.84 -27.45
C ASP A 339 -5.11 19.41 -27.10
N GLU A 340 -5.75 18.44 -27.74
CA GLU A 340 -5.66 17.02 -27.47
C GLU A 340 -4.64 16.35 -28.42
N PHE A 341 -3.43 16.11 -27.92
CA PHE A 341 -2.29 15.53 -28.65
C PHE A 341 -1.90 14.13 -28.16
N PHE A 342 -2.36 13.69 -26.99
CA PHE A 342 -2.00 12.40 -26.40
C PHE A 342 -2.96 11.29 -26.83
N ASP A 343 -2.50 10.27 -27.54
CA ASP A 343 -3.36 9.14 -27.89
C ASP A 343 -3.63 8.25 -26.66
N SER A 344 -4.81 8.37 -26.07
CA SER A 344 -5.29 7.43 -25.05
C SER A 344 -6.11 6.26 -25.61
N TYR A 345 -6.41 6.26 -26.91
CA TYR A 345 -7.43 5.40 -27.51
C TYR A 345 -6.86 4.06 -27.98
N SER A 346 -5.63 4.04 -28.51
CA SER A 346 -4.91 2.80 -28.87
C SER A 346 -4.82 1.80 -27.71
N PHE A 347 -4.59 2.28 -26.48
CA PHE A 347 -4.54 1.45 -25.27
C PHE A 347 -5.86 1.40 -24.48
N ARG A 348 -6.98 1.90 -25.03
CA ARG A 348 -8.31 1.94 -24.37
C ARG A 348 -8.30 2.66 -23.01
N GLY A 349 -7.50 3.71 -22.88
CA GLY A 349 -7.45 4.56 -21.71
C GLY A 349 -8.53 5.64 -21.68
N ARG A 350 -8.52 6.42 -20.61
CA ARG A 350 -9.32 7.65 -20.47
C ARG A 350 -8.47 8.78 -19.93
N LYS A 351 -8.85 9.99 -20.28
CA LYS A 351 -8.24 11.26 -19.91
C LYS A 351 -9.25 12.15 -19.20
N GLY A 352 -8.75 13.21 -18.59
CA GLY A 352 -9.58 14.19 -17.92
C GLY A 352 -8.75 15.23 -17.19
N PHE A 353 -9.42 16.06 -16.42
CA PHE A 353 -8.81 17.04 -15.54
C PHE A 353 -9.45 16.97 -14.15
N THR A 354 -8.70 17.43 -13.14
CA THR A 354 -9.24 17.69 -11.80
C THR A 354 -8.87 19.10 -11.36
N LEU A 355 -9.84 19.89 -10.90
CA LEU A 355 -9.59 21.08 -10.09
C LEU A 355 -9.83 20.74 -8.61
N ARG A 356 -8.94 21.17 -7.71
CA ARG A 356 -9.08 20.98 -6.26
C ARG A 356 -8.38 22.09 -5.47
N THR A 357 -8.80 22.33 -4.23
CA THR A 357 -8.05 23.15 -3.26
C THR A 357 -6.86 22.37 -2.67
N ALA A 358 -5.91 23.06 -2.04
CA ALA A 358 -5.04 22.42 -1.05
C ALA A 358 -5.81 22.13 0.24
N HIS A 359 -5.52 21.00 0.88
CA HIS A 359 -5.94 20.71 2.24
C HIS A 359 -4.71 20.38 3.11
N PRO A 360 -4.54 20.97 4.31
CA PRO A 360 -3.25 20.90 5.02
C PRO A 360 -2.82 19.49 5.46
N TRP A 361 -3.79 18.61 5.73
CA TRP A 361 -3.57 17.30 6.35
C TRP A 361 -3.77 16.09 5.43
N LEU A 362 -4.54 16.27 4.33
CA LEU A 362 -5.04 15.15 3.52
C LEU A 362 -4.86 15.46 2.03
N ASN A 363 -3.96 14.73 1.38
CA ASN A 363 -3.68 14.92 -0.04
C ASN A 363 -4.83 14.50 -0.96
N GLU A 364 -5.72 13.60 -0.53
CA GLU A 364 -6.87 13.10 -1.31
C GLU A 364 -8.09 12.85 -0.39
N PRO A 365 -9.33 12.96 -0.90
CA PRO A 365 -10.55 12.65 -0.14
C PRO A 365 -10.68 11.13 0.09
N ASN A 366 -9.99 10.62 1.10
CA ASN A 366 -9.91 9.20 1.42
C ASN A 366 -10.72 8.82 2.67
N LYS A 367 -12.02 8.57 2.48
CA LYS A 367 -12.91 8.04 3.53
C LYS A 367 -12.52 6.65 4.02
N ALA A 368 -11.86 5.82 3.19
CA ALA A 368 -11.51 4.45 3.54
C ALA A 368 -10.48 4.39 4.68
N LEU A 369 -9.55 5.35 4.74
CA LEU A 369 -8.61 5.48 5.86
C LEU A 369 -9.35 5.69 7.19
N GLY A 370 -10.27 6.65 7.25
CA GLY A 370 -11.04 6.93 8.47
C GLY A 370 -11.97 5.78 8.86
N VAL A 371 -12.56 5.08 7.87
CA VAL A 371 -13.35 3.85 8.11
C VAL A 371 -12.48 2.74 8.71
N ALA A 372 -11.25 2.54 8.21
CA ALA A 372 -10.32 1.55 8.78
C ALA A 372 -9.95 1.88 10.25
N TYR A 373 -9.72 3.16 10.58
CA TYR A 373 -9.51 3.61 11.95
C TYR A 373 -10.73 3.31 12.86
N ILE A 374 -11.95 3.56 12.39
CA ILE A 374 -13.18 3.24 13.13
C ILE A 374 -13.33 1.72 13.33
N ILE A 375 -13.02 0.89 12.32
CA ILE A 375 -13.08 -0.57 12.41
C ILE A 375 -12.10 -1.09 13.48
N VAL A 376 -10.84 -0.66 13.44
CA VAL A 376 -9.81 -1.06 14.42
C VAL A 376 -10.18 -0.57 15.82
N GLY A 377 -10.65 0.67 15.96
CA GLY A 377 -11.13 1.20 17.24
C GLY A 377 -12.36 0.46 17.78
N GLY A 378 -13.27 0.02 16.90
CA GLY A 378 -14.43 -0.81 17.25
C GLY A 378 -14.02 -2.18 17.79
N PHE A 379 -13.08 -2.87 17.13
CA PHE A 379 -12.51 -4.12 17.65
C PHE A 379 -11.80 -3.93 18.99
N ALA A 380 -11.04 -2.84 19.16
CA ALA A 380 -10.41 -2.50 20.44
C ALA A 380 -11.44 -2.25 21.55
N LEU A 381 -12.58 -1.61 21.23
CA LEU A 381 -13.68 -1.38 22.18
C LEU A 381 -14.35 -2.69 22.61
N ILE A 382 -14.63 -3.58 21.66
CA ILE A 382 -15.19 -4.92 21.94
C ILE A 382 -14.22 -5.71 22.84
N ALA A 383 -12.93 -5.70 22.53
CA ALA A 383 -11.91 -6.34 23.35
C ALA A 383 -11.83 -5.72 24.77
N ALA A 384 -11.90 -4.39 24.89
CA ALA A 384 -11.93 -3.71 26.18
C ALA A 384 -13.14 -4.15 27.04
N VAL A 385 -14.33 -4.24 26.45
CA VAL A 385 -15.56 -4.70 27.13
C VAL A 385 -15.46 -6.16 27.56
N LEU A 386 -14.97 -7.05 26.69
CA LEU A 386 -14.80 -8.48 27.02
C LEU A 386 -13.76 -8.70 28.13
N VAL A 387 -12.63 -7.99 28.09
CA VAL A 387 -11.60 -8.04 29.15
C VAL A 387 -12.13 -7.45 30.46
N ALA A 388 -12.87 -6.32 30.40
CA ALA A 388 -13.53 -5.75 31.57
C ALA A 388 -14.50 -6.75 32.21
N PHE A 389 -15.41 -7.32 31.42
CA PHE A 389 -16.38 -8.33 31.87
C PHE A 389 -15.70 -9.55 32.50
N LYS A 390 -14.70 -10.15 31.82
CA LYS A 390 -13.93 -11.28 32.34
C LYS A 390 -13.21 -10.93 33.65
N SER A 391 -12.66 -9.71 33.76
CA SER A 391 -11.97 -9.27 34.98
C SER A 391 -12.93 -9.06 36.17
N VAL A 392 -14.12 -8.53 35.94
CA VAL A 392 -15.16 -8.35 36.96
C VAL A 392 -15.75 -9.70 37.37
N TYR A 393 -16.02 -10.59 36.41
CA TYR A 393 -16.50 -11.94 36.69
C TYR A 393 -15.47 -12.75 37.49
N SER A 394 -14.20 -12.74 37.08
CA SER A 394 -13.12 -13.44 37.80
C SER A 394 -12.96 -12.93 39.23
N LYS A 395 -12.93 -11.61 39.46
CA LYS A 395 -12.91 -11.03 40.82
C LYS A 395 -14.13 -11.45 41.65
N ARG A 396 -15.33 -11.45 41.07
CA ARG A 396 -16.56 -11.90 41.75
C ARG A 396 -16.58 -13.40 42.05
N LYS A 397 -15.98 -14.23 41.18
CA LYS A 397 -15.83 -15.67 41.42
C LYS A 397 -14.86 -15.91 42.58
N PHE A 398 -13.65 -15.36 42.49
CA PHE A 398 -12.61 -15.51 43.52
C PHE A 398 -13.09 -15.04 44.90
N SER A 399 -13.72 -13.86 44.98
CA SER A 399 -14.28 -13.34 46.24
C SER A 399 -15.41 -14.20 46.82
N ARG A 400 -16.17 -14.94 46.01
CA ARG A 400 -17.16 -15.92 46.49
C ARG A 400 -16.47 -17.18 47.01
N GLU A 401 -15.41 -17.64 46.36
CA GLU A 401 -14.62 -18.80 46.78
C GLU A 401 -13.88 -18.51 48.11
N GLU A 402 -13.25 -17.34 48.24
CA GLU A 402 -12.67 -16.86 49.51
C GLU A 402 -13.71 -16.79 50.64
N ALA A 403 -14.91 -16.24 50.36
CA ALA A 403 -15.99 -16.18 51.34
C ALA A 403 -16.50 -17.57 51.77
N GLN A 404 -16.54 -18.54 50.85
CA GLN A 404 -16.89 -19.93 51.16
C GLN A 404 -15.79 -20.63 51.98
N VAL A 405 -14.51 -20.38 51.71
CA VAL A 405 -13.39 -20.92 52.51
C VAL A 405 -13.41 -20.35 53.92
N MET A 406 -13.53 -19.03 54.09
CA MET A 406 -13.64 -18.40 55.41
C MET A 406 -14.88 -18.88 56.18
N SER A 407 -16.02 -19.07 55.50
CA SER A 407 -17.22 -19.66 56.10
C SER A 407 -16.95 -21.07 56.62
N ARG A 408 -16.27 -21.94 55.85
CA ARG A 408 -15.95 -23.31 56.26
C ARG A 408 -14.98 -23.34 57.45
N GLN A 409 -13.94 -22.51 57.45
CA GLN A 409 -13.00 -22.41 58.57
C GLN A 409 -13.68 -21.90 59.84
N GLY A 410 -14.51 -20.87 59.74
CA GLY A 410 -15.30 -20.36 60.88
C GLY A 410 -16.27 -21.41 61.45
N SER A 411 -16.89 -22.23 60.59
CA SER A 411 -17.73 -23.36 61.03
C SER A 411 -16.92 -24.45 61.74
N ALA A 412 -15.74 -24.82 61.23
CA ALA A 412 -14.88 -25.83 61.85
C ALA A 412 -14.45 -25.43 63.27
N VAL A 413 -13.95 -24.20 63.45
CA VAL A 413 -13.55 -23.67 64.76
C VAL A 413 -14.73 -23.59 65.73
N ALA A 414 -15.95 -23.31 65.25
CA ALA A 414 -17.16 -23.33 66.06
C ALA A 414 -17.54 -24.75 66.54
N VAL A 415 -17.39 -25.77 65.68
CA VAL A 415 -17.60 -27.18 66.03
C VAL A 415 -16.57 -27.64 67.07
N GLU A 416 -15.28 -27.39 66.84
CA GLU A 416 -14.21 -27.74 67.77
C GLU A 416 -14.41 -27.09 69.16
N SER A 417 -14.81 -25.81 69.18
CA SER A 417 -15.17 -25.10 70.42
C SER A 417 -16.41 -25.70 71.13
N GLN A 418 -17.27 -26.42 70.42
CA GLN A 418 -18.42 -27.11 71.01
C GLN A 418 -18.05 -28.52 71.48
N GLU A 419 -17.19 -29.24 70.76
CA GLU A 419 -16.63 -30.53 71.20
C GLU A 419 -15.78 -30.40 72.46
N GLN A 420 -14.96 -29.35 72.58
CA GLN A 420 -14.22 -29.08 73.83
C GLN A 420 -15.17 -28.83 75.02
N LYS A 421 -16.34 -28.21 74.79
CA LYS A 421 -17.36 -27.98 75.83
C LYS A 421 -18.12 -29.26 76.19
N THR A 422 -18.49 -30.10 75.22
CA THR A 422 -19.13 -31.39 75.50
C THR A 422 -18.17 -32.38 76.13
N ALA A 423 -16.89 -32.39 75.73
CA ALA A 423 -15.84 -33.16 76.38
C ALA A 423 -15.61 -32.73 77.84
N ALA A 424 -15.61 -31.41 78.12
CA ALA A 424 -15.55 -30.90 79.50
C ALA A 424 -16.78 -31.31 80.33
N ALA A 425 -17.99 -31.25 79.74
CA ALA A 425 -19.22 -31.72 80.38
C ALA A 425 -19.21 -33.23 80.65
N ALA A 426 -18.74 -34.04 79.69
CA ALA A 426 -18.56 -35.48 79.85
C ALA A 426 -17.56 -35.81 80.97
N LYS A 427 -16.39 -35.16 80.97
CA LYS A 427 -15.35 -35.32 82.00
C LYS A 427 -15.85 -34.98 83.41
N LYS A 428 -16.81 -34.04 83.53
CA LYS A 428 -17.50 -33.71 84.78
C LYS A 428 -18.54 -34.76 85.21
N ARG A 429 -19.07 -35.57 84.27
CA ARG A 429 -20.04 -36.64 84.50
C ARG A 429 -19.40 -37.98 84.88
N TRP A 430 -18.13 -38.20 84.51
CA TRP A 430 -17.35 -39.38 84.90
C TRP A 430 -16.84 -39.36 86.35
N TYR A 431 -16.91 -38.22 87.05
CA TYR A 431 -16.43 -38.09 88.44
C TYR A 431 -17.48 -38.42 89.53
N THR A 432 -18.66 -38.92 89.16
CA THR A 432 -19.72 -39.33 90.09
C THR A 432 -20.23 -40.75 89.80
N PHE A 433 -19.39 -41.61 89.22
CA PHE A 433 -19.68 -43.04 89.11
C PHE A 433 -18.38 -43.85 89.27
N ASP A 434 -18.18 -44.35 90.49
CA ASP A 434 -17.16 -45.32 90.87
C ASP A 434 -17.83 -46.33 91.82
N ILE A 435 -17.14 -47.41 92.19
CA ILE A 435 -17.64 -48.55 92.99
C ILE A 435 -18.63 -49.46 92.22
N HIS A 436 -18.10 -50.24 91.26
CA HIS A 436 -18.10 -51.70 91.40
C HIS A 436 -16.95 -52.31 90.59
N GLY A 437 -16.13 -53.15 91.23
CA GLY A 437 -14.89 -53.67 90.65
C GLY A 437 -15.08 -55.02 89.97
N GLU A 438 -15.26 -55.04 88.65
CA GLU A 438 -15.25 -56.27 87.86
C GLU A 438 -14.91 -56.01 86.38
N ASN A 439 -13.63 -55.74 86.05
CA ASN A 439 -12.99 -55.91 84.71
C ASN A 439 -11.50 -55.46 84.67
N MET A 440 -10.70 -55.70 85.72
CA MET A 440 -9.29 -55.27 85.74
C MET A 440 -8.47 -55.94 84.62
N ASP A 441 -8.71 -57.23 84.35
CA ASP A 441 -7.96 -58.01 83.35
C ASP A 441 -8.15 -57.49 81.92
N ARG A 442 -9.35 -57.04 81.58
CA ARG A 442 -9.64 -56.43 80.27
C ARG A 442 -8.96 -55.07 80.10
N TYR A 443 -8.67 -54.37 81.21
CA TYR A 443 -7.89 -53.13 81.21
C TYR A 443 -6.38 -53.38 81.09
N VAL A 444 -5.88 -54.51 81.62
CA VAL A 444 -4.49 -54.97 81.44
C VAL A 444 -4.25 -55.39 79.98
N GLU A 445 -5.19 -56.12 79.37
CA GLU A 445 -5.06 -56.57 77.97
C GLU A 445 -5.07 -55.40 76.98
N LEU A 446 -5.97 -54.42 77.16
CA LEU A 446 -5.99 -53.20 76.34
C LEU A 446 -4.76 -52.31 76.56
N ARG A 447 -4.15 -52.32 77.76
CA ARG A 447 -2.84 -51.71 78.01
C ARG A 447 -1.75 -52.39 77.20
N ARG A 448 -1.71 -53.73 77.22
CA ARG A 448 -0.70 -54.54 76.53
C ARG A 448 -0.71 -54.29 75.03
N GLN A 449 -1.88 -54.40 74.39
CA GLN A 449 -2.07 -54.09 72.97
C GLN A 449 -1.63 -52.67 72.63
N ARG A 450 -1.94 -51.68 73.49
CA ARG A 450 -1.55 -50.27 73.25
C ARG A 450 -0.06 -49.99 73.45
N GLU A 451 0.62 -50.72 74.34
CA GLU A 451 2.08 -50.66 74.48
C GLU A 451 2.79 -51.38 73.33
N ASP A 452 2.25 -52.50 72.83
CA ASP A 452 2.83 -53.25 71.71
C ASP A 452 2.64 -52.52 70.36
N ILE A 453 1.49 -51.88 70.12
CA ILE A 453 1.31 -50.93 68.99
C ILE A 453 2.32 -49.76 69.09
N ARG A 454 2.60 -49.26 70.31
CA ARG A 454 3.54 -48.15 70.51
C ARG A 454 5.00 -48.58 70.30
N LYS A 455 5.36 -49.83 70.62
CA LYS A 455 6.66 -50.41 70.28
C LYS A 455 6.79 -50.64 68.77
N TRP A 456 5.73 -51.13 68.13
CA TRP A 456 5.69 -51.34 66.67
C TRP A 456 5.91 -50.03 65.91
N ALA A 457 5.26 -48.94 66.31
CA ALA A 457 5.44 -47.61 65.72
C ALA A 457 6.82 -46.99 66.03
N LEU A 458 7.42 -47.26 67.20
CA LEU A 458 8.78 -46.81 67.52
C LEU A 458 9.88 -47.64 66.81
N ALA A 459 9.54 -48.80 66.26
CA ALA A 459 10.45 -49.66 65.50
C ALA A 459 10.43 -49.38 63.97
N HIS A 460 9.45 -48.63 63.48
CA HIS A 460 9.28 -48.31 62.05
C HIS A 460 9.05 -46.79 61.88
N PRO A 461 10.11 -45.96 61.85
CA PRO A 461 9.97 -44.51 61.73
C PRO A 461 9.42 -44.07 60.37
N ASP A 462 9.82 -44.77 59.31
CA ASP A 462 9.71 -44.31 57.92
C ASP A 462 8.45 -44.83 57.20
N ARG A 463 7.30 -44.84 57.91
CA ARG A 463 5.96 -44.99 57.33
C ARG A 463 4.96 -44.02 57.96
N GLY A 464 5.20 -42.74 57.74
CA GLY A 464 4.11 -41.78 57.53
C GLY A 464 3.73 -41.75 56.04
N GLU A 465 2.51 -41.27 55.75
CA GLU A 465 2.06 -40.89 54.41
C GLU A 465 3.05 -39.86 53.78
N GLU A 466 3.36 -39.84 52.48
CA GLU A 466 2.63 -40.26 51.26
C GLU A 466 3.51 -41.05 50.24
N ASP A 467 2.85 -41.66 49.24
CA ASP A 467 3.30 -42.06 47.89
C ASP A 467 4.55 -42.97 47.67
N VAL A 468 4.29 -44.27 47.39
CA VAL A 468 5.06 -45.12 46.44
C VAL A 468 4.07 -46.01 45.66
N GLU A 469 4.47 -46.40 44.44
CA GLU A 469 3.69 -47.08 43.40
C GLU A 469 3.39 -48.58 43.66
N GLU A 470 2.61 -49.15 42.74
CA GLU A 470 2.06 -50.51 42.66
C GLU A 470 3.02 -51.44 41.89
N GLU A 471 3.47 -52.55 42.49
CA GLU A 471 4.07 -53.71 41.79
C GLU A 471 3.68 -55.04 42.49
N ASP A 472 3.41 -56.06 41.68
CA ASP A 472 3.03 -57.44 42.07
C ASP A 472 4.19 -58.43 41.78
N GLU A 473 4.29 -59.52 42.56
CA GLU A 473 5.00 -60.76 42.18
C GLU A 473 4.36 -61.96 42.93
N GLU A 474 4.43 -63.22 42.46
CA GLU A 474 4.18 -63.80 41.13
C GLU A 474 4.01 -65.33 41.34
N PHE A 475 3.39 -66.07 40.40
CA PHE A 475 3.57 -67.53 40.32
C PHE A 475 3.27 -68.12 38.91
N TYR A 476 4.31 -68.19 38.07
CA TYR A 476 4.69 -69.30 37.14
C TYR A 476 3.67 -69.90 36.13
N ASP A 477 4.04 -70.39 34.94
CA ASP A 477 5.35 -70.72 34.32
C ASP A 477 5.39 -70.31 32.82
N ASP A 478 6.61 -70.05 32.30
CA ASP A 478 7.14 -70.22 30.91
C ASP A 478 6.45 -69.57 29.68
N ASP A 479 7.13 -69.22 28.57
CA ASP A 479 8.41 -69.73 28.01
C ASP A 479 9.22 -68.66 27.18
N GLU A 480 10.40 -69.03 26.67
CA GLU A 480 11.45 -68.24 25.96
C GLU A 480 11.01 -67.38 24.72
N GLY A 481 11.77 -66.37 24.22
CA GLY A 481 13.02 -65.73 24.69
C GLY A 481 13.78 -64.86 23.63
N ALA A 482 14.64 -63.96 24.11
CA ALA A 482 15.87 -63.38 23.50
C ALA A 482 15.93 -62.56 22.14
N ALA A 483 16.18 -61.24 22.29
CA ALA A 483 17.41 -60.50 21.86
C ALA A 483 17.57 -59.71 20.51
N GLU A 484 18.50 -58.73 20.61
CA GLU A 484 19.31 -57.95 19.62
C GLU A 484 18.70 -56.97 18.57
N SER A 485 18.70 -55.67 18.95
CA SER A 485 19.57 -54.57 18.44
C SER A 485 19.67 -54.10 16.96
N ALA A 486 20.02 -52.81 16.83
CA ALA A 486 20.79 -52.17 15.74
C ALA A 486 20.14 -51.79 14.38
N ALA A 487 19.90 -50.48 14.24
CA ALA A 487 20.32 -49.58 13.17
C ALA A 487 20.41 -50.02 11.67
N GLU A 488 19.67 -49.24 10.85
CA GLU A 488 20.09 -48.64 9.55
C GLU A 488 19.95 -49.43 8.22
N ALA A 489 19.69 -48.64 7.17
CA ALA A 489 19.88 -48.90 5.72
C ALA A 489 18.90 -49.77 4.89
N MET A 490 18.36 -49.09 3.86
CA MET A 490 18.27 -49.49 2.44
C MET A 490 17.13 -50.37 1.86
N LEU A 491 16.52 -49.76 0.82
CA LEU A 491 16.15 -50.30 -0.50
C LEU A 491 14.89 -51.18 -0.71
N GLN A 492 14.08 -50.70 -1.67
CA GLN A 492 13.11 -51.41 -2.52
C GLN A 492 13.84 -52.35 -3.52
N PRO A 493 13.17 -53.23 -4.31
CA PRO A 493 11.73 -53.33 -4.63
C PRO A 493 11.18 -54.79 -4.39
N ASP A 494 10.15 -55.39 -5.01
CA ASP A 494 9.45 -55.08 -6.28
C ASP A 494 8.10 -55.84 -6.50
N VAL A 495 7.33 -55.37 -7.49
CA VAL A 495 6.23 -55.97 -8.29
C VAL A 495 5.04 -56.78 -7.71
N ASN A 496 3.86 -56.44 -8.28
CA ASN A 496 2.69 -57.27 -8.63
C ASN A 496 1.65 -57.70 -7.55
N ALA A 497 0.37 -57.92 -7.90
CA ALA A 497 -0.50 -57.34 -8.96
C ALA A 497 -1.97 -57.81 -8.81
N ALA A 498 -2.93 -56.87 -8.71
CA ALA A 498 -4.38 -57.04 -8.94
C ALA A 498 -5.13 -58.05 -8.00
N ASP A 499 -6.46 -58.13 -7.92
CA ASP A 499 -7.56 -57.36 -8.54
C ASP A 499 -8.83 -57.37 -7.65
N VAL A 500 -9.88 -56.61 -8.02
CA VAL A 500 -11.26 -56.60 -7.48
C VAL A 500 -11.43 -56.03 -6.04
N GLY A 501 -12.42 -55.17 -5.72
CA GLY A 501 -13.43 -54.46 -6.55
C GLY A 501 -14.68 -54.07 -5.73
N ALA A 502 -15.49 -53.11 -6.24
CA ALA A 502 -16.74 -52.55 -5.65
C ALA A 502 -16.54 -51.65 -4.38
N ALA A 503 -17.28 -50.56 -4.09
CA ALA A 503 -18.22 -49.65 -4.80
C ALA A 503 -18.44 -48.38 -3.89
N ASP A 504 -19.18 -47.29 -4.14
CA ASP A 504 -19.98 -46.73 -5.27
C ASP A 504 -20.23 -45.19 -5.03
N VAL A 505 -21.30 -44.61 -5.62
CA VAL A 505 -22.03 -43.36 -5.25
C VAL A 505 -21.47 -41.99 -5.68
N ALA A 506 -21.67 -41.69 -6.96
CA ALA A 506 -22.35 -40.50 -7.55
C ALA A 506 -22.27 -39.07 -6.92
N HIS A 507 -21.77 -38.10 -7.73
CA HIS A 507 -22.50 -36.97 -8.34
C HIS A 507 -21.56 -36.24 -9.36
N SER A 508 -21.97 -35.89 -10.59
CA SER A 508 -22.76 -34.71 -11.04
C SER A 508 -22.13 -33.35 -10.68
N SER A 509 -21.93 -32.36 -11.57
CA SER A 509 -22.06 -32.26 -13.04
C SER A 509 -21.51 -30.89 -13.53
N GLU A 510 -21.41 -30.66 -14.85
CA GLU A 510 -21.02 -29.38 -15.52
C GLU A 510 -19.52 -28.99 -15.39
N GLY A 511 -18.89 -28.29 -16.34
CA GLY A 511 -19.33 -27.89 -17.69
C GLY A 511 -18.23 -27.07 -18.40
N GLN A 512 -17.56 -27.65 -19.39
CA GLN A 512 -16.33 -27.09 -19.98
C GLN A 512 -16.56 -26.50 -21.38
N ILE A 513 -16.28 -25.20 -21.55
CA ILE A 513 -16.38 -24.48 -22.84
C ILE A 513 -14.99 -24.08 -23.32
N THR A 514 -14.67 -24.38 -24.58
CA THR A 514 -13.39 -24.05 -25.22
C THR A 514 -13.41 -22.66 -25.87
N PRO A 515 -12.30 -21.89 -25.82
CA PRO A 515 -12.15 -20.67 -26.63
C PRO A 515 -12.01 -21.01 -28.12
N ALA A 516 -12.51 -20.12 -28.99
CA ALA A 516 -12.35 -20.22 -30.44
C ALA A 516 -11.29 -19.23 -30.97
N ASP A 517 -10.51 -19.63 -31.97
CA ASP A 517 -9.48 -18.79 -32.59
C ASP A 517 -10.06 -17.63 -33.44
N PRO A 518 -9.44 -16.44 -33.43
CA PRO A 518 -9.77 -15.36 -34.35
C PRO A 518 -9.15 -15.59 -35.76
N PRO A 519 -9.80 -15.14 -36.84
CA PRO A 519 -9.35 -15.41 -38.21
C PRO A 519 -8.08 -14.63 -38.60
N ARG A 520 -7.20 -15.27 -39.38
CA ARG A 520 -6.04 -14.62 -40.00
C ARG A 520 -6.46 -13.70 -41.14
N LEU A 521 -6.06 -12.43 -41.09
CA LEU A 521 -6.10 -11.53 -42.24
C LEU A 521 -4.90 -11.82 -43.16
N SER A 522 -5.18 -12.19 -44.41
CA SER A 522 -4.16 -12.41 -45.45
C SER A 522 -3.71 -11.09 -46.09
N SER A 523 -2.40 -10.84 -46.13
CA SER A 523 -1.82 -9.74 -46.88
C SER A 523 -1.87 -10.01 -48.40
N GLY A 524 -2.28 -9.00 -49.18
CA GLY A 524 -2.25 -9.03 -50.63
C GLY A 524 -1.71 -7.73 -51.19
N LEU A 525 -0.49 -7.75 -51.74
CA LEU A 525 0.03 -6.66 -52.56
C LEU A 525 -0.39 -6.89 -54.02
N PRO A 526 -0.81 -5.84 -54.76
CA PRO A 526 -0.79 -5.83 -56.21
C PRO A 526 0.57 -5.31 -56.72
N THR A 527 1.20 -6.08 -57.61
CA THR A 527 2.28 -5.63 -58.52
C THR A 527 1.70 -5.29 -59.91
N PRO A 528 2.43 -4.54 -60.76
CA PRO A 528 1.78 -3.59 -61.69
C PRO A 528 1.38 -4.16 -63.05
N ALA A 529 0.52 -3.39 -63.72
CA ALA A 529 0.29 -3.35 -65.16
C ALA A 529 0.21 -1.88 -65.61
#